data_AF-A0A6A3QNA8-F1
#
_entry.id   AF-A0A6A3QNA8-F1
#
_cell.length_a   1.000
_cell.length_b   1.000
_cell.length_c   1.000
_cell.angle_alpha   90.00
_cell.angle_beta   90.00
_cell.angle_gamma   90.00
#
_symmetry.space_group_name_H-M   'P 1'
#
loop_
_entity.id
_entity.type
_entity.pdbx_description
1 polymer ?
#
loop_
_entity_poly.entity_id
_entity_poly.type
_entity_poly.pdbx_seq_one_letter_code
_entity_poly.pdbx_strand_id
1 'polypeptide(L)'
;MSSSTELLKNLLILQLEAVKALVAEYHQHTEAYVQQFGKLPLSQEPTEAAHDARIALRSSTSASPSLADGCAVSEVILAATKQHCDVDMCATSADSLEAFVGISRYDVKTTEDRVHALFVLNASLAKAQRNKEMQSRFEGKQGYDLLVEWLAVSCSYSDDTSKAFTELLLLVLQRHAPAMSFTTKTVVKSLAQYKKVIKSKANKTLLLSVIRQYREKINQ
;
A
#
# COMPACT_ATOMS: atom_id res chain seq x y z
N MET A 1 38.23 17.22 -16.48
CA MET A 1 38.08 15.95 -15.75
C MET A 1 37.46 16.30 -14.40
N SER A 2 36.16 16.05 -14.18
CA SER A 2 35.56 16.28 -12.86
C SER A 2 36.18 15.26 -11.89
N SER A 3 36.64 15.74 -10.74
CA SER A 3 37.26 14.85 -9.75
C SER A 3 36.18 13.90 -9.21
N SER A 4 36.52 12.64 -8.96
CA SER A 4 35.58 11.65 -8.41
C SER A 4 34.86 12.14 -7.14
N THR A 5 35.47 13.07 -6.41
CA THR A 5 34.94 13.76 -5.23
C THR A 5 33.80 14.74 -5.57
N GLU A 6 33.86 15.45 -6.68
CA GLU A 6 32.77 16.31 -7.17
C GLU A 6 31.58 15.48 -7.63
N LEU A 7 31.83 14.38 -8.33
CA LEU A 7 30.78 13.49 -8.80
C LEU A 7 30.02 12.86 -7.63
N LEU A 8 30.74 12.46 -6.57
CA LEU A 8 30.14 11.97 -5.33
C LEU A 8 29.34 13.05 -4.60
N LYS A 9 29.83 14.29 -4.52
CA LYS A 9 29.08 15.41 -3.93
C LYS A 9 27.78 15.68 -4.69
N ASN A 10 27.82 15.71 -6.01
CA ASN A 10 26.64 15.94 -6.84
C ASN A 10 25.61 14.82 -6.68
N LEU A 11 26.05 13.56 -6.58
CA LEU A 11 25.17 12.43 -6.27
C LEU A 11 24.50 12.55 -4.90
N LEU A 12 25.24 12.96 -3.87
CA LEU A 12 24.69 13.14 -2.53
C LEU A 12 23.68 14.30 -2.46
N ILE A 13 23.93 15.38 -3.20
CA ILE A 13 23.00 16.51 -3.32
C ILE A 13 21.70 16.05 -3.99
N LEU A 14 21.79 15.34 -5.12
CA LEU A 14 20.63 14.80 -5.83
C LEU A 14 19.82 13.82 -4.96
N GLN A 15 20.49 12.96 -4.18
CA GLN A 15 19.81 12.08 -3.24
C GLN A 15 19.10 12.85 -2.13
N LEU A 16 19.74 13.86 -1.56
CA LEU A 16 19.13 14.71 -0.54
C LEU A 16 17.90 15.45 -1.08
N GLU A 17 17.97 15.96 -2.31
CA GLU A 17 16.86 16.61 -2.99
C GLU A 17 15.71 15.63 -3.26
N ALA A 18 16.01 14.41 -3.70
CA ALA A 18 15.01 13.36 -3.89
C ALA A 18 14.32 12.97 -2.58
N VAL A 19 15.07 12.83 -1.47
CA VAL A 19 14.51 12.53 -0.15
C VAL A 19 13.63 13.67 0.35
N LYS A 20 14.05 14.93 0.17
CA LYS A 20 13.23 16.09 0.51
C LYS A 20 11.93 16.13 -0.29
N ALA A 21 11.99 15.80 -1.59
CA ALA A 21 10.81 15.71 -2.44
C ALA A 21 9.85 14.61 -1.94
N LEU A 22 10.36 13.42 -1.63
CA LEU A 22 9.57 12.30 -1.09
C LEU A 22 8.90 12.65 0.26
N VAL A 23 9.61 13.33 1.16
CA VAL A 23 9.06 13.76 2.45
C VAL A 23 7.96 14.80 2.25
N ALA A 24 8.20 15.78 1.37
CA ALA A 24 7.18 16.77 1.02
C ALA A 24 5.96 16.12 0.40
N GLU A 25 6.16 15.14 -0.49
CA GLU A 25 5.09 14.38 -1.11
C GLU A 25 4.28 13.63 -0.05
N TYR A 26 4.92 12.89 0.86
CA TYR A 26 4.24 12.18 1.94
C TYR A 26 3.37 13.10 2.80
N HIS A 27 3.86 14.29 3.13
CA HIS A 27 3.09 15.28 3.88
C HIS A 27 1.90 15.81 3.05
N GLN A 28 2.10 16.09 1.76
CA GLN A 28 1.04 16.53 0.85
C GLN A 28 -0.04 15.45 0.64
N HIS A 29 0.34 14.17 0.50
CA HIS A 29 -0.61 13.05 0.40
C HIS A 29 -1.42 12.91 1.70
N THR A 30 -0.75 12.97 2.84
CA THR A 30 -1.39 12.92 4.15
C THR A 30 -2.37 14.09 4.32
N GLU A 31 -1.96 15.28 3.90
CA GLU A 31 -2.77 16.48 3.98
C GLU A 31 -3.96 16.48 3.01
N ALA A 32 -3.77 16.07 1.76
CA ALA A 32 -4.86 15.90 0.80
C ALA A 32 -5.90 14.90 1.32
N TYR A 33 -5.43 13.81 1.91
CA TYR A 33 -6.29 12.83 2.57
C TYR A 33 -7.06 13.48 3.73
N VAL A 34 -6.40 14.21 4.61
CA VAL A 34 -7.05 14.89 5.73
C VAL A 34 -8.04 15.96 5.25
N GLN A 35 -7.72 16.76 4.23
CA GLN A 35 -8.63 17.76 3.64
C GLN A 35 -9.88 17.12 3.06
N GLN A 36 -9.74 15.93 2.46
CA GLN A 36 -10.83 15.25 1.80
C GLN A 36 -11.69 14.44 2.78
N PHE A 37 -11.11 13.95 3.88
CA PHE A 37 -11.73 12.94 4.74
C PHE A 37 -11.78 13.29 6.25
N GLY A 38 -11.14 14.39 6.68
CA GLY A 38 -11.18 14.90 8.06
C GLY A 38 -10.51 14.00 9.11
N LYS A 39 -9.66 13.06 8.68
CA LYS A 39 -9.03 12.06 9.56
C LYS A 39 -7.65 11.68 9.06
N LEU A 40 -6.78 11.25 9.97
CA LEU A 40 -5.45 10.72 9.63
C LEU A 40 -5.55 9.34 8.94
N PRO A 41 -4.78 9.10 7.87
CA PRO A 41 -4.88 7.88 7.08
C PRO A 41 -4.47 6.61 7.84
N LEU A 42 -3.57 6.72 8.83
CA LEU A 42 -3.02 5.55 9.54
C LEU A 42 -3.66 5.32 10.92
N SER A 43 -3.86 6.37 11.72
CA SER A 43 -4.46 6.25 13.06
C SER A 43 -6.00 6.31 13.04
N GLN A 44 -6.59 6.82 11.96
CA GLN A 44 -8.02 7.13 11.84
C GLN A 44 -8.53 8.15 12.86
N GLU A 45 -7.63 8.84 13.54
CA GLU A 45 -7.98 9.91 14.45
C GLU A 45 -8.54 11.10 13.65
N PRO A 46 -9.60 11.76 14.14
CA PRO A 46 -10.07 13.01 13.58
C PRO A 46 -8.93 14.03 13.55
N THR A 47 -8.72 14.66 12.41
CA THR A 47 -7.67 15.67 12.25
C THR A 47 -8.11 16.65 11.19
N GLU A 48 -7.83 17.94 11.42
CA GLU A 48 -8.08 19.00 10.45
C GLU A 48 -6.84 19.22 9.61
N ALA A 49 -7.04 19.58 8.34
CA ALA A 49 -5.94 19.89 7.45
C ALA A 49 -5.19 21.12 7.95
N ALA A 50 -3.86 21.12 7.83
CA ALA A 50 -3.05 22.25 8.29
C ALA A 50 -3.18 23.46 7.34
N HIS A 51 -3.57 23.24 6.08
CA HIS A 51 -3.74 24.27 5.06
C HIS A 51 -5.14 24.23 4.44
N ASP A 52 -5.72 25.41 4.19
CA ASP A 52 -7.04 25.58 3.53
C ASP A 52 -7.01 25.37 2.00
N ALA A 53 -5.83 25.47 1.37
CA ALA A 53 -5.70 25.36 -0.09
C ALA A 53 -5.69 23.89 -0.55
N ARG A 54 -6.59 23.55 -1.48
CA ARG A 54 -6.72 22.19 -2.05
C ARG A 54 -5.51 21.80 -2.91
N ILE A 55 -4.94 20.63 -2.64
CA ILE A 55 -3.81 20.07 -3.41
C ILE A 55 -4.31 19.57 -4.78
N ALA A 56 -3.63 19.92 -5.87
CA ALA A 56 -4.00 19.57 -7.25
C ALA A 56 -3.45 18.19 -7.67
N LEU A 57 -4.25 17.41 -8.42
CA LEU A 57 -3.95 16.04 -8.91
C LEU A 57 -3.48 16.06 -10.39
N ARG A 58 -2.49 15.24 -10.81
CA ARG A 58 -2.03 15.19 -12.23
C ARG A 58 -3.00 14.44 -13.17
N SER A 59 -3.03 14.87 -14.43
CA SER A 59 -3.65 14.19 -15.57
C SER A 59 -2.62 13.39 -16.40
N SER A 60 -2.99 12.23 -16.92
CA SER A 60 -2.07 11.26 -17.55
C SER A 60 -1.62 11.61 -18.98
N THR A 61 -2.06 12.72 -19.56
CA THR A 61 -1.68 13.09 -20.92
C THR A 61 -0.53 14.09 -20.93
N SER A 62 0.66 13.57 -21.21
CA SER A 62 1.86 14.28 -21.68
C SER A 62 2.44 15.38 -20.78
N ALA A 63 3.35 15.01 -19.88
CA ALA A 63 4.49 15.85 -19.53
C ALA A 63 5.64 15.01 -18.99
N SER A 64 6.85 15.29 -19.48
CA SER A 64 8.13 14.82 -18.93
C SER A 64 8.22 15.09 -17.42
N PRO A 65 9.07 14.36 -16.66
CA PRO A 65 9.12 14.48 -15.21
C PRO A 65 9.73 15.83 -14.82
N SER A 66 8.89 16.86 -14.68
CA SER A 66 9.23 18.08 -13.98
C SER A 66 9.15 17.79 -12.48
N LEU A 67 10.22 18.11 -11.76
CA LEU A 67 10.33 18.04 -10.29
C LEU A 67 9.44 19.09 -9.57
N ALA A 68 8.40 19.60 -10.24
CA ALA A 68 7.62 20.76 -9.80
C ALA A 68 6.10 20.57 -9.86
N ASP A 69 5.57 19.40 -10.22
CA ASP A 69 4.11 19.16 -10.24
C ASP A 69 3.70 18.01 -9.32
N GLY A 70 2.63 18.23 -8.56
CA GLY A 70 2.26 17.46 -7.37
C GLY A 70 1.91 15.99 -7.59
N CYS A 71 1.99 15.26 -6.47
CA CYS A 71 1.18 14.10 -6.10
C CYS A 71 -0.05 13.86 -7.00
N ALA A 72 -0.04 12.77 -7.78
CA ALA A 72 -1.17 12.39 -8.60
C ALA A 72 -1.60 10.96 -8.33
N VAL A 73 -2.84 10.82 -7.88
CA VAL A 73 -3.53 9.54 -7.87
C VAL A 73 -3.70 9.10 -9.32
N SER A 74 -3.17 7.92 -9.66
CA SER A 74 -3.34 7.30 -10.97
C SER A 74 -4.82 7.23 -11.36
N GLU A 75 -5.13 7.55 -12.62
CA GLU A 75 -6.49 7.49 -13.16
C GLU A 75 -7.11 6.11 -12.99
N VAL A 76 -6.31 5.04 -13.01
CA VAL A 76 -6.76 3.67 -12.78
C VAL A 76 -7.32 3.51 -11.36
N ILE A 77 -6.58 3.99 -10.35
CA ILE A 77 -7.01 3.95 -8.95
C ILE A 77 -8.21 4.87 -8.74
N LEU A 78 -8.20 6.08 -9.31
CA LEU A 78 -9.30 7.03 -9.19
C LEU A 78 -10.59 6.49 -9.80
N ALA A 79 -10.51 5.87 -10.98
CA ALA A 79 -11.66 5.25 -11.63
C ALA A 79 -12.18 4.05 -10.82
N ALA A 80 -11.28 3.17 -10.40
CA ALA A 80 -11.63 1.98 -9.62
C ALA A 80 -12.29 2.35 -8.28
N THR A 81 -11.75 3.35 -7.58
CA THR A 81 -12.30 3.82 -6.31
C THR A 81 -13.66 4.48 -6.48
N LYS A 82 -13.84 5.36 -7.47
CA LYS A 82 -15.15 5.97 -7.77
C LYS A 82 -16.20 4.93 -8.15
N GLN A 83 -15.81 3.87 -8.85
CA GLN A 83 -16.74 2.86 -9.35
C GLN A 83 -17.11 1.82 -8.28
N HIS A 84 -16.17 1.45 -7.42
CA HIS A 84 -16.34 0.30 -6.53
C HIS A 84 -16.36 0.64 -5.04
N CYS A 85 -15.96 1.85 -4.65
CA CYS A 85 -15.81 2.23 -3.24
C CYS A 85 -16.82 3.29 -2.80
N ASP A 86 -17.11 3.30 -1.50
CA ASP A 86 -17.88 4.33 -0.81
C ASP A 86 -16.99 5.50 -0.36
N VAL A 87 -17.59 6.45 0.36
CA VAL A 87 -16.90 7.65 0.89
C VAL A 87 -15.78 7.32 1.88
N ASP A 88 -15.77 6.11 2.45
CA ASP A 88 -14.74 5.63 3.38
C ASP A 88 -13.62 4.85 2.63
N MET A 89 -13.55 4.98 1.30
CA MET A 89 -12.58 4.28 0.44
C MET A 89 -12.66 2.76 0.61
N CYS A 90 -13.86 2.27 0.86
CA CYS A 90 -14.14 0.87 1.15
C CYS A 90 -15.06 0.30 0.08
N ALA A 91 -14.83 -0.94 -0.34
CA ALA A 91 -15.71 -1.58 -1.30
C ALA A 91 -17.18 -1.57 -0.82
N THR A 92 -18.08 -1.13 -1.69
CA THR A 92 -19.50 -0.98 -1.38
C THR A 92 -20.20 -2.32 -1.17
N SER A 93 -19.75 -3.35 -1.89
CA SER A 93 -20.32 -4.70 -1.89
C SER A 93 -19.25 -5.78 -2.08
N ALA A 94 -19.63 -7.05 -1.96
CA ALA A 94 -18.73 -8.18 -2.19
C ALA A 94 -18.29 -8.27 -3.66
N ASP A 95 -19.18 -7.97 -4.61
CA ASP A 95 -18.86 -7.91 -6.04
C ASP A 95 -17.94 -6.73 -6.36
N SER A 96 -18.15 -5.57 -5.72
CA SER A 96 -17.27 -4.42 -5.85
C SER A 96 -15.85 -4.72 -5.35
N LEU A 97 -15.74 -5.45 -4.23
CA LEU A 97 -14.43 -5.88 -3.71
C LEU A 97 -13.75 -6.87 -4.66
N GLU A 98 -14.50 -7.84 -5.18
CA GLU A 98 -14.01 -8.78 -6.20
C GLU A 98 -13.50 -8.07 -7.45
N ALA A 99 -14.24 -7.10 -7.98
CA ALA A 99 -13.83 -6.29 -9.12
C ALA A 99 -12.57 -5.48 -8.81
N PHE A 100 -12.52 -4.83 -7.63
CA PHE A 100 -11.38 -4.03 -7.21
C PHE A 100 -10.11 -4.87 -7.05
N VAL A 101 -10.20 -6.10 -6.53
CA VAL A 101 -9.07 -7.05 -6.48
C VAL A 101 -8.60 -7.40 -7.89
N GLY A 102 -9.52 -7.60 -8.83
CA GLY A 102 -9.20 -7.83 -10.25
C GLY A 102 -8.39 -6.67 -10.84
N ILE A 103 -8.89 -5.45 -10.73
CA ILE A 103 -8.20 -4.24 -11.21
C ILE A 103 -6.83 -4.08 -10.55
N SER A 104 -6.77 -4.29 -9.23
CA SER A 104 -5.51 -4.21 -8.47
C SER A 104 -4.47 -5.23 -8.93
N ARG A 105 -4.91 -6.38 -9.44
CA ARG A 105 -4.00 -7.41 -9.96
C ARG A 105 -3.50 -7.08 -11.37
N TYR A 106 -4.40 -6.62 -12.24
CA TYR A 106 -4.11 -6.52 -13.67
C TYR A 106 -3.68 -5.13 -14.14
N ASP A 107 -4.19 -4.07 -13.50
CA ASP A 107 -4.04 -2.70 -14.00
C ASP A 107 -3.11 -1.85 -13.12
N VAL A 108 -2.98 -2.18 -11.83
CA VAL A 108 -2.07 -1.50 -10.90
C VAL A 108 -0.61 -1.96 -11.11
N LYS A 109 0.25 -1.06 -11.57
CA LYS A 109 1.65 -1.37 -11.93
C LYS A 109 2.70 -0.71 -11.06
N THR A 110 2.45 0.52 -10.62
CA THR A 110 3.41 1.34 -9.87
C THR A 110 3.36 1.04 -8.38
N THR A 111 4.41 1.40 -7.64
CA THR A 111 4.42 1.22 -6.17
C THR A 111 3.43 2.18 -5.51
N GLU A 112 3.31 3.39 -6.04
CA GLU A 112 2.37 4.41 -5.61
C GLU A 112 0.92 3.92 -5.74
N ASP A 113 0.56 3.31 -6.87
CA ASP A 113 -0.78 2.75 -7.09
C ASP A 113 -1.06 1.58 -6.15
N ARG A 114 -0.06 0.75 -5.88
CA ARG A 114 -0.17 -0.35 -4.92
C ARG A 114 -0.38 0.16 -3.49
N VAL A 115 0.24 1.28 -3.11
CA VAL A 115 -0.01 1.90 -1.79
C VAL A 115 -1.47 2.33 -1.68
N HIS A 116 -2.01 3.01 -2.70
CA HIS A 116 -3.41 3.44 -2.68
C HIS A 116 -4.38 2.24 -2.69
N ALA A 117 -4.12 1.25 -3.55
CA ALA A 117 -4.90 0.03 -3.59
C ALA A 117 -4.84 -0.72 -2.24
N LEU A 118 -3.67 -0.77 -1.60
CA LEU A 118 -3.49 -1.38 -0.28
C LEU A 118 -4.33 -0.67 0.80
N PHE A 119 -4.44 0.67 0.76
CA PHE A 119 -5.31 1.40 1.68
C PHE A 119 -6.78 1.07 1.47
N VAL A 120 -7.25 1.02 0.22
CA VAL A 120 -8.62 0.61 -0.11
C VAL A 120 -8.88 -0.82 0.34
N LEU A 121 -7.93 -1.75 0.11
CA LEU A 121 -8.04 -3.13 0.55
C LEU A 121 -8.07 -3.25 2.07
N ASN A 122 -7.25 -2.48 2.79
CA ASN A 122 -7.25 -2.45 4.26
C ASN A 122 -8.60 -1.98 4.82
N ALA A 123 -9.15 -0.88 4.29
CA ALA A 123 -10.48 -0.38 4.67
C ALA A 123 -11.58 -1.42 4.34
N SER A 124 -11.50 -2.02 3.15
CA SER A 124 -12.42 -3.06 2.69
C SER A 124 -12.39 -4.31 3.55
N LEU A 125 -11.21 -4.76 3.96
CA LEU A 125 -11.03 -5.92 4.84
C LEU A 125 -11.51 -5.63 6.26
N ALA A 126 -11.38 -4.40 6.75
CA ALA A 126 -11.95 -4.00 8.04
C ALA A 126 -13.48 -4.10 8.04
N LYS A 127 -14.14 -3.71 6.93
CA LYS A 127 -15.59 -3.90 6.75
C LYS A 127 -15.96 -5.37 6.56
N ALA A 128 -15.16 -6.11 5.79
CA ALA A 128 -15.35 -7.53 5.52
C ALA A 128 -15.28 -8.42 6.78
N GLN A 129 -14.57 -8.00 7.83
CA GLN A 129 -14.59 -8.71 9.12
C GLN A 129 -16.00 -8.87 9.70
N ARG A 130 -16.91 -7.93 9.41
CA ARG A 130 -18.32 -7.98 9.82
C ARG A 130 -19.24 -8.54 8.73
N ASN A 131 -18.73 -8.72 7.51
CA ASN A 131 -19.47 -9.22 6.35
C ASN A 131 -18.77 -10.45 5.75
N LYS A 132 -19.26 -11.64 6.14
CA LYS A 132 -18.70 -12.94 5.70
C LYS A 132 -18.67 -13.11 4.19
N GLU A 133 -19.62 -12.53 3.46
CA GLU A 133 -19.68 -12.64 2.01
C GLU A 133 -18.52 -11.89 1.36
N MET A 134 -18.25 -10.65 1.79
CA MET A 134 -17.10 -9.87 1.30
C MET A 134 -15.78 -10.59 1.58
N GLN A 135 -15.63 -11.13 2.80
CA GLN A 135 -14.43 -11.89 3.17
C GLN A 135 -14.26 -13.13 2.29
N SER A 136 -15.33 -13.87 2.04
CA SER A 136 -15.31 -15.06 1.18
C SER A 136 -14.99 -14.73 -0.28
N ARG A 137 -15.51 -13.62 -0.82
CA ARG A 137 -15.23 -13.18 -2.19
C ARG A 137 -13.78 -12.75 -2.35
N PHE A 138 -13.25 -11.99 -1.39
CA PHE A 138 -11.85 -11.60 -1.38
C PHE A 138 -10.91 -12.81 -1.38
N GLU A 139 -11.18 -13.80 -0.52
CA GLU A 139 -10.40 -15.04 -0.48
C GLU A 139 -10.58 -15.90 -1.73
N GLY A 140 -11.81 -16.02 -2.24
CA GLY A 140 -12.12 -16.77 -3.46
C GLY A 140 -11.43 -16.19 -4.70
N LYS A 141 -11.16 -14.89 -4.72
CA LYS A 141 -10.38 -14.20 -5.76
C LYS A 141 -8.89 -14.08 -5.45
N GLN A 142 -8.40 -14.90 -4.52
CA GLN A 142 -6.98 -14.97 -4.20
C GLN A 142 -6.42 -13.58 -3.78
N GLY A 143 -7.22 -12.79 -3.07
CA GLY A 143 -6.82 -11.44 -2.65
C GLY A 143 -5.60 -11.45 -1.74
N TYR A 144 -5.43 -12.48 -0.91
CA TYR A 144 -4.21 -12.67 -0.13
C TYR A 144 -2.99 -13.04 -0.97
N ASP A 145 -3.18 -13.79 -2.07
CA ASP A 145 -2.07 -14.10 -2.98
C ASP A 145 -1.58 -12.83 -3.67
N LEU A 146 -2.49 -11.91 -4.03
CA LEU A 146 -2.12 -10.57 -4.54
C LEU A 146 -1.23 -9.82 -3.53
N LEU A 147 -1.60 -9.80 -2.25
CA LEU A 147 -0.78 -9.16 -1.21
C LEU A 147 0.60 -9.84 -1.08
N VAL A 148 0.66 -11.17 -1.15
CA VAL A 148 1.92 -11.90 -1.12
C VAL A 148 2.77 -11.63 -2.36
N GLU A 149 2.17 -11.51 -3.54
CA GLU A 149 2.85 -11.13 -4.78
C GLU A 149 3.47 -9.74 -4.66
N TRP A 150 2.72 -8.76 -4.14
CA TRP A 150 3.25 -7.41 -3.89
C TRP A 150 4.39 -7.41 -2.86
N LEU A 151 4.29 -8.24 -1.81
CA LEU A 151 5.38 -8.44 -0.85
C LEU A 151 6.63 -9.02 -1.53
N ALA A 152 6.46 -9.97 -2.45
CA ALA A 152 7.57 -10.56 -3.19
C ALA A 152 8.30 -9.50 -4.04
N VAL A 153 7.52 -8.67 -4.73
CA VAL A 153 8.07 -7.57 -5.54
C VAL A 153 8.81 -6.58 -4.64
N SER A 154 8.21 -6.14 -3.53
CA SER A 154 8.83 -5.16 -2.62
C SER A 154 10.11 -5.68 -1.97
N CYS A 155 10.17 -6.98 -1.64
CA CYS A 155 11.37 -7.61 -1.08
C CYS A 155 12.54 -7.69 -2.08
N SER A 156 12.26 -7.58 -3.38
CA SER A 156 13.29 -7.65 -4.43
C SER A 156 14.16 -6.39 -4.49
N TYR A 157 13.68 -5.29 -3.93
CA TYR A 157 14.39 -4.01 -3.91
C TYR A 157 14.92 -3.67 -2.51
N SER A 158 15.92 -2.78 -2.42
CA SER A 158 16.58 -2.37 -1.16
C SER A 158 16.41 -0.90 -0.80
N ASP A 159 15.73 -0.13 -1.64
CA ASP A 159 15.40 1.26 -1.37
C ASP A 159 14.42 1.39 -0.20
N ASP A 160 14.34 2.60 0.36
CA ASP A 160 13.54 2.86 1.55
C ASP A 160 12.03 2.85 1.26
N THR A 161 11.61 3.23 0.05
CA THR A 161 10.21 3.14 -0.40
C THR A 161 9.74 1.69 -0.38
N SER A 162 10.53 0.76 -0.93
CA SER A 162 10.22 -0.67 -0.92
C SER A 162 10.19 -1.26 0.49
N LYS A 163 11.06 -0.80 1.40
CA LYS A 163 11.03 -1.20 2.81
C LYS A 163 9.77 -0.69 3.52
N ALA A 164 9.40 0.56 3.30
CA ALA A 164 8.20 1.17 3.90
C ALA A 164 6.92 0.49 3.38
N PHE A 165 6.83 0.26 2.06
CA PHE A 165 5.71 -0.48 1.48
C PHE A 165 5.62 -1.92 2.00
N THR A 166 6.76 -2.60 2.15
CA THR A 166 6.83 -3.93 2.79
C THR A 166 6.28 -3.89 4.21
N GLU A 167 6.63 -2.87 5.00
CA GLU A 167 6.12 -2.71 6.36
C GLU A 167 4.60 -2.51 6.38
N LEU A 168 4.09 -1.59 5.56
CA LEU A 168 2.64 -1.35 5.42
C LEU A 168 1.88 -2.63 5.06
N LEU A 169 2.38 -3.39 4.08
CA LEU A 169 1.74 -4.62 3.63
C LEU A 169 1.70 -5.66 4.75
N LEU A 170 2.80 -5.82 5.50
CA LEU A 170 2.86 -6.73 6.63
C LEU A 170 1.92 -6.31 7.77
N LEU A 171 1.74 -5.01 8.02
CA LEU A 171 0.77 -4.51 9.00
C LEU A 171 -0.68 -4.83 8.58
N VAL A 172 -1.01 -4.67 7.29
CA VAL A 172 -2.33 -5.06 6.75
C VAL A 172 -2.56 -6.57 6.94
N LEU A 173 -1.57 -7.40 6.60
CA LEU A 173 -1.66 -8.85 6.83
C LEU A 173 -1.79 -9.19 8.32
N GLN A 174 -1.08 -8.50 9.21
CA GLN A 174 -1.21 -8.71 10.65
C GLN A 174 -2.62 -8.43 11.16
N ARG A 175 -3.24 -7.35 10.67
CA ARG A 175 -4.58 -6.91 11.08
C ARG A 175 -5.70 -7.76 10.49
N HIS A 176 -5.52 -8.25 9.26
CA HIS A 176 -6.56 -8.93 8.50
C HIS A 176 -6.17 -10.37 8.16
N ALA A 177 -6.21 -11.26 9.15
CA ALA A 177 -5.94 -12.68 8.93
C ALA A 177 -7.05 -13.37 8.09
N PRO A 178 -6.70 -14.27 7.14
CA PRO A 178 -7.69 -15.00 6.35
C PRO A 178 -8.66 -15.77 7.25
N ALA A 179 -9.93 -15.81 6.89
CA ALA A 179 -10.97 -16.54 7.60
C ALA A 179 -10.88 -18.05 7.34
N MET A 180 -10.59 -18.48 6.10
CA MET A 180 -10.54 -19.89 5.75
C MET A 180 -9.21 -20.53 6.17
N SER A 181 -9.28 -21.68 6.86
CA SER A 181 -8.08 -22.42 7.30
C SER A 181 -7.14 -22.78 6.13
N PHE A 182 -7.71 -23.16 4.98
CA PHE A 182 -6.93 -23.45 3.77
C PHE A 182 -6.13 -22.23 3.30
N THR A 183 -6.79 -21.07 3.15
CA THR A 183 -6.15 -19.81 2.77
C THR A 183 -5.05 -19.44 3.77
N THR A 184 -5.32 -19.52 5.07
CA THR A 184 -4.33 -19.23 6.12
C THR A 184 -3.09 -20.12 6.00
N LYS A 185 -3.24 -21.43 5.75
CA LYS A 185 -2.13 -22.37 5.55
C LYS A 185 -1.29 -22.00 4.31
N THR A 186 -1.95 -21.66 3.20
CA THR A 186 -1.30 -21.25 1.96
C THR A 186 -0.49 -19.97 2.17
N VAL A 187 -1.10 -18.94 2.77
CA VAL A 187 -0.42 -17.66 3.05
C VAL A 187 0.77 -17.87 3.98
N VAL A 188 0.65 -18.67 5.04
CA VAL A 188 1.79 -19.00 5.92
C VAL A 188 2.93 -19.65 5.15
N LYS A 189 2.63 -20.60 4.26
CA LYS A 189 3.64 -21.29 3.44
C LYS A 189 4.35 -20.30 2.52
N SER A 190 3.62 -19.38 1.89
CA SER A 190 4.21 -18.38 0.99
C SER A 190 5.03 -17.35 1.75
N LEU A 191 4.50 -16.79 2.85
CA LEU A 191 5.21 -15.82 3.70
C LEU A 191 6.53 -16.37 4.27
N ALA A 192 6.56 -17.66 4.63
CA ALA A 192 7.78 -18.30 5.15
C ALA A 192 8.95 -18.27 4.16
N GLN A 193 8.70 -18.24 2.84
CA GLN A 193 9.73 -18.18 1.81
C GLN A 193 10.50 -16.86 1.86
N TYR A 194 9.83 -15.77 2.23
CA TYR A 194 10.41 -14.43 2.24
C TYR A 194 11.20 -14.09 3.52
N LYS A 195 11.21 -14.97 4.52
CA LYS A 195 11.97 -14.78 5.79
C LYS A 195 13.45 -14.45 5.56
N LYS A 196 14.06 -15.07 4.54
CA LYS A 196 15.47 -14.87 4.20
C LYS A 196 15.71 -13.67 3.28
N VAL A 197 14.68 -13.20 2.56
CA VAL A 197 14.78 -12.21 1.49
C VAL A 197 14.54 -10.79 2.01
N ILE A 198 13.63 -10.62 2.97
CA ILE A 198 13.41 -9.32 3.63
C ILE A 198 14.75 -8.82 4.18
N LYS A 199 15.11 -7.56 3.90
CA LYS A 199 16.40 -6.99 4.35
C LYS A 199 16.28 -6.29 5.71
N SER A 200 15.17 -5.56 5.94
CA SER A 200 14.92 -4.82 7.18
C SER A 200 14.73 -5.76 8.38
N LYS A 201 15.47 -5.52 9.48
CA LYS A 201 15.32 -6.28 10.74
C LYS A 201 13.92 -6.09 11.32
N ALA A 202 13.36 -4.89 11.25
CA ALA A 202 12.00 -4.60 11.71
C ALA A 202 10.97 -5.41 10.92
N ASN A 203 11.06 -5.36 9.58
CA ASN A 203 10.13 -6.10 8.70
C ASN A 203 10.27 -7.62 8.87
N LYS A 204 11.48 -8.14 9.13
CA LYS A 204 11.68 -9.56 9.47
C LYS A 204 10.92 -9.93 10.75
N THR A 205 11.05 -9.12 11.79
CA THR A 205 10.34 -9.34 13.06
C THR A 205 8.83 -9.29 12.85
N LEU A 206 8.34 -8.33 12.07
CA LEU A 206 6.93 -8.18 11.75
C LEU A 206 6.40 -9.39 10.96
N LEU A 207 7.11 -9.83 9.91
CA LEU A 207 6.78 -11.03 9.15
C LEU A 207 6.68 -12.26 10.06
N LEU A 208 7.64 -12.45 10.96
CA LEU A 208 7.62 -13.56 11.91
C LEU A 208 6.42 -13.49 12.86
N SER A 209 6.02 -12.28 13.26
CA SER A 209 4.82 -12.07 14.08
C SER A 209 3.55 -12.48 13.32
N VAL A 210 3.41 -12.05 12.05
CA VAL A 210 2.27 -12.44 11.19
C VAL A 210 2.21 -13.97 11.01
N ILE A 211 3.33 -14.60 10.66
CA ILE A 211 3.40 -16.06 10.50
C ILE A 211 3.01 -16.78 11.79
N ARG A 212 3.49 -16.31 12.95
CA ARG A 212 3.15 -16.91 14.24
C ARG A 212 1.65 -16.80 14.54
N GLN A 213 1.08 -15.61 14.41
CA GLN A 213 -0.35 -15.35 14.61
C GLN A 213 -1.21 -16.27 13.73
N TYR A 214 -0.83 -16.44 12.47
CA TYR A 214 -1.59 -17.30 11.54
C TYR A 214 -1.46 -18.78 11.88
N ARG A 215 -0.29 -19.23 12.35
CA ARG A 215 -0.09 -20.61 12.82
C ARG A 215 -0.90 -20.91 14.08
N GLU A 216 -0.94 -19.97 15.03
CA GLU A 216 -1.79 -20.09 16.22
C GLU A 216 -3.25 -20.24 15.82
N LYS A 217 -3.74 -19.43 14.88
CA LYS A 217 -5.10 -19.55 14.33
C LYS A 217 -5.38 -20.88 13.63
N ILE A 218 -4.39 -21.51 12.99
CA ILE A 218 -4.56 -22.84 12.35
C ILE A 218 -4.70 -23.96 13.38
N ASN A 219 -4.09 -23.80 14.56
CA ASN A 219 -4.05 -24.80 15.62
C ASN A 219 -5.18 -24.65 16.64
N GLN A 220 -6.00 -23.60 16.52
CA GLN A 220 -7.25 -23.40 17.25
C GLN A 220 -8.40 -24.09 16.52
#